data_AF-A0A0L6VR19-F1
#
_entry.id   AF-A0A0L6VR19-F1
#
_cell.length_a   1.000
_cell.length_b   1.000
_cell.length_c   1.000
_cell.angle_alpha   90.00
_cell.angle_beta   90.00
_cell.angle_gamma   90.00
#
_symmetry.space_group_name_H-M   'P 1'
#
loop_
_entity.id
_entity.type
_entity.pdbx_description
1 polymer ?
#
loop_
_entity_poly.entity_id
_entity_poly.type
_entity_poly.pdbx_seq_one_letter_code
_entity_poly.pdbx_strand_id
1 'polypeptide(L)'
;QAGKSPSCLINNWDRFKQQLFTLFGDPNEVRNAEFKLNSLSMKDNGKASTYIAQLQTLQSRVDWNNAAFAFHFRKGLLSRITDQLALTGQQLKTLQQLIH
;
A
#
# COMPACT_ATOMS: atom_id res chain seq x y z
N GLN A 1 4.55 32.77 -34.16
CA GLN A 1 4.57 31.79 -33.05
C GLN A 1 4.64 30.40 -33.68
N ALA A 2 5.68 29.61 -33.40
CA ALA A 2 5.80 28.27 -33.98
C ALA A 2 5.05 27.26 -33.09
N GLY A 3 3.97 26.67 -33.61
CA GLY A 3 3.32 25.54 -32.96
C GLY A 3 4.30 24.38 -32.86
N LYS A 4 4.57 23.87 -31.65
CA LYS A 4 5.38 22.67 -31.47
C LYS A 4 4.63 21.49 -32.10
N SER A 5 5.09 21.03 -33.25
CA SER A 5 4.55 19.84 -33.91
C SER A 5 4.59 18.63 -32.95
N PRO A 6 3.51 17.82 -32.85
CA PRO A 6 3.46 16.66 -31.95
C PRO A 6 4.56 15.61 -32.19
N SER A 7 5.24 15.67 -33.34
CA SER A 7 6.28 14.72 -33.77
C SER A 7 7.40 14.49 -32.74
N CYS A 8 7.75 15.49 -31.91
CA CYS A 8 8.82 15.32 -30.91
C CYS A 8 8.45 14.39 -29.73
N LEU A 9 7.19 13.96 -29.62
CA LEU A 9 6.70 13.01 -28.63
C LEU A 9 6.98 11.55 -29.02
N ILE A 10 7.00 11.25 -30.33
CA ILE A 10 7.11 9.88 -30.86
C ILE A 10 8.58 9.47 -31.08
N ASN A 11 9.47 10.43 -31.36
CA ASN A 11 10.87 10.16 -31.67
C ASN A 11 11.73 9.72 -30.46
N ASN A 12 11.17 9.63 -29.25
CA ASN A 12 11.84 9.08 -28.08
C ASN A 12 10.84 8.30 -27.21
N TRP A 13 10.99 6.97 -27.22
CA TRP A 13 10.13 6.03 -26.51
C TRP A 13 10.15 6.21 -24.98
N ASP A 14 11.28 6.58 -24.39
CA ASP A 14 11.39 6.82 -22.96
C ASP A 14 10.67 8.10 -22.54
N ARG A 15 10.77 9.16 -23.35
CA ARG A 15 10.02 10.41 -23.15
C ARG A 15 8.51 10.20 -23.27
N PHE A 16 8.07 9.39 -24.23
CA PHE A 16 6.67 9.00 -24.39
C PHE A 16 6.14 8.29 -23.13
N LYS A 17 6.86 7.25 -22.66
CA LYS A 17 6.52 6.54 -21.40
C LYS A 17 6.49 7.47 -20.20
N GLN A 18 7.48 8.35 -20.04
CA GLN A 18 7.52 9.31 -18.92
C GLN A 18 6.31 10.24 -18.91
N GLN A 19 5.87 10.72 -20.08
CA GLN A 19 4.66 11.56 -20.15
C GLN A 19 3.39 10.76 -19.87
N LEU A 20 3.30 9.52 -20.35
CA LEU A 20 2.22 8.60 -19.98
C LEU A 20 2.13 8.41 -18.46
N PHE A 21 3.24 8.10 -17.79
CA PHE A 21 3.26 7.98 -16.32
C PHE A 21 2.96 9.30 -15.60
N THR A 22 3.33 10.44 -16.19
CA THR A 22 3.04 11.77 -15.62
C THR A 22 1.56 12.13 -15.73
N LEU A 23 0.89 11.74 -16.82
CA LEU A 23 -0.50 12.07 -17.10
C LEU A 23 -1.50 11.07 -16.49
N PHE A 24 -1.13 9.79 -16.41
CA PHE A 24 -2.02 8.69 -16.04
C PHE A 24 -1.57 7.88 -14.81
N GLY A 25 -0.42 8.22 -14.22
CA GLY A 25 0.15 7.49 -13.08
C GLY A 25 0.91 6.22 -13.47
N ASP A 26 1.35 5.44 -12.48
CA ASP A 26 1.97 4.13 -12.69
C ASP A 26 0.86 3.09 -12.98
N PRO A 27 0.81 2.46 -14.17
CA PRO A 27 -0.19 1.44 -14.48
C PRO A 27 -0.05 0.18 -13.61
N ASN A 28 1.07 0.01 -12.90
CA ASN A 28 1.27 -1.04 -11.91
C ASN A 28 0.99 -0.56 -10.47
N GLU A 29 0.46 0.64 -10.23
CA GLU A 29 0.29 1.18 -8.88
C GLU A 29 -0.45 0.22 -7.93
N VAL A 30 -1.58 -0.32 -8.38
CA VAL A 30 -2.38 -1.30 -7.61
C VAL A 30 -1.52 -2.52 -7.28
N ARG A 31 -0.94 -3.17 -8.30
CA ARG A 31 -0.06 -4.35 -8.12
C ARG A 31 1.14 -4.07 -7.21
N ASN A 32 1.71 -2.88 -7.30
CA ASN A 32 2.81 -2.41 -6.47
C ASN A 32 2.36 -2.16 -5.02
N ALA A 33 1.13 -1.71 -4.80
CA ALA A 33 0.52 -1.57 -3.48
C ALA A 33 0.17 -2.92 -2.85
N GLU A 34 -0.40 -3.86 -3.62
CA GLU A 34 -0.68 -5.24 -3.19
C GLU A 34 0.61 -5.97 -2.78
N PHE A 35 1.68 -5.86 -3.57
CA PHE A 35 2.98 -6.44 -3.25
C PHE A 35 3.58 -5.85 -1.95
N LYS A 36 3.45 -4.53 -1.76
CA LYS A 36 3.85 -3.85 -0.51
C LYS A 36 2.99 -4.31 0.68
N LEU A 37 1.66 -4.46 0.53
CA LEU A 37 0.77 -4.99 1.57
C LEU A 37 1.10 -6.44 1.96
N ASN A 38 1.49 -7.27 1.00
CA ASN A 38 1.88 -8.66 1.29
C ASN A 38 3.22 -8.77 2.04
N SER A 39 4.11 -7.78 1.88
CA SER A 39 5.44 -7.72 2.53
C SER A 39 5.50 -6.77 3.74
N LEU A 40 4.43 -6.02 4.04
CA LEU A 40 4.39 -5.05 5.13
C LEU A 40 4.38 -5.75 6.49
N SER A 41 5.42 -5.50 7.29
CA SER A 41 5.50 -5.89 8.70
C SER A 41 5.90 -4.70 9.59
N MET A 42 5.44 -4.76 10.83
CA MET A 42 5.89 -3.89 11.90
C MET A 42 7.34 -4.26 12.26
N LYS A 43 8.22 -3.27 12.34
CA LYS A 43 9.63 -3.47 12.73
C LYS A 43 9.72 -3.69 14.23
N ASP A 44 10.68 -4.51 14.69
CA ASP A 44 10.84 -4.85 16.12
C ASP A 44 10.94 -3.64 17.05
N ASN A 45 11.59 -2.57 16.59
CA ASN A 45 11.73 -1.29 17.31
C ASN A 45 10.92 -0.15 16.66
N GLY A 46 9.96 -0.49 15.80
CA GLY A 46 9.09 0.48 15.12
C GLY A 46 7.89 0.91 15.97
N LYS A 47 7.40 2.13 15.76
CA LYS A 47 6.13 2.58 16.35
C LYS A 47 4.95 1.92 15.62
N ALA A 48 3.98 1.41 16.37
CA ALA A 48 2.76 0.82 15.81
C ALA A 48 2.01 1.80 14.90
N SER A 49 1.97 3.08 15.27
CA SER A 49 1.36 4.15 14.46
C SER A 49 2.02 4.33 13.09
N THR A 50 3.33 4.08 12.97
CA THR A 50 4.03 4.09 11.66
C THR A 50 3.59 2.94 10.78
N TYR A 51 3.44 1.74 11.35
CA TYR A 51 2.93 0.56 10.64
C TYR A 51 1.47 0.75 10.19
N ILE A 52 0.61 1.25 11.09
CA ILE A 52 -0.80 1.58 10.80
C ILE A 52 -0.89 2.59 9.65
N ALA A 53 -0.15 3.70 9.72
CA ALA A 53 -0.17 4.73 8.67
C ALA A 53 0.31 4.20 7.30
N GLN A 54 1.31 3.31 7.30
CA GLN A 54 1.77 2.64 6.07
C GLN A 54 0.70 1.71 5.50
N LEU A 55 0.04 0.91 6.33
CA LEU A 55 -1.05 0.03 5.90
C LEU A 55 -2.24 0.83 5.33
N GLN A 56 -2.66 1.90 6.01
CA GLN A 56 -3.72 2.81 5.53
C GLN A 56 -3.36 3.48 4.19
N THR A 57 -2.10 3.88 4.01
CA THR A 57 -1.59 4.52 2.77
C THR A 57 -1.55 3.55 1.57
N LEU A 58 -1.48 2.24 1.82
CA LEU A 58 -1.57 1.21 0.79
C LEU A 58 -3.01 0.76 0.56
N GLN A 59 -3.82 0.69 1.61
CA GLN A 59 -5.25 0.41 1.55
C GLN A 59 -6.01 1.40 0.66
N SER A 60 -5.66 2.69 0.68
CA SER A 60 -6.30 3.68 -0.21
C SER A 60 -5.99 3.49 -1.70
N ARG A 61 -5.14 2.52 -2.07
CA ARG A 61 -4.71 2.22 -3.45
C ARG A 61 -5.19 0.87 -3.96
N VAL A 62 -5.89 0.08 -3.14
CA VAL A 62 -6.37 -1.26 -3.52
C VAL A 62 -7.82 -1.45 -3.09
N ASP A 63 -8.66 -1.92 -4.00
CA ASP A 63 -10.08 -2.17 -3.74
C ASP A 63 -10.28 -3.57 -3.14
N TRP A 64 -9.81 -3.73 -1.90
CA TRP A 64 -9.95 -4.97 -1.13
C TRP A 64 -10.99 -4.82 -0.02
N ASN A 65 -11.57 -5.93 0.42
CA ASN A 65 -12.52 -5.92 1.52
C ASN A 65 -11.84 -5.84 2.90
N ASN A 66 -12.61 -5.48 3.94
CA ASN A 66 -12.12 -5.35 5.31
C ASN A 66 -11.51 -6.64 5.89
N ALA A 67 -11.92 -7.83 5.42
CA ALA A 67 -11.38 -9.10 5.89
C ALA A 67 -9.96 -9.34 5.36
N ALA A 68 -9.68 -8.99 4.10
CA ALA A 68 -8.34 -9.01 3.53
C ALA A 68 -7.40 -8.06 4.29
N PHE A 69 -7.83 -6.81 4.55
CA PHE A 69 -7.02 -5.88 5.35
C PHE A 69 -6.79 -6.36 6.78
N ALA A 70 -7.79 -6.93 7.45
CA ALA A 70 -7.63 -7.51 8.78
C ALA A 70 -6.63 -8.69 8.79
N PHE A 71 -6.62 -9.52 7.74
CA PHE A 71 -5.62 -10.58 7.56
C PHE A 71 -4.21 -10.00 7.39
N HIS A 72 -4.01 -9.05 6.46
CA HIS A 72 -2.70 -8.42 6.24
C HIS A 72 -2.19 -7.66 7.46
N PHE A 73 -3.08 -7.00 8.20
CA PHE A 73 -2.74 -6.37 9.47
C PHE A 73 -2.21 -7.39 10.49
N ARG A 74 -2.96 -8.47 10.75
CA ARG A 74 -2.54 -9.51 11.70
C ARG A 74 -1.23 -10.18 11.27
N LYS A 75 -1.05 -10.44 9.98
CA LYS A 75 0.15 -11.03 9.40
C LYS A 75 1.39 -10.15 9.61
N GLY A 76 1.23 -8.83 9.56
CA GLY A 76 2.33 -7.88 9.72
C GLY A 76 2.61 -7.46 11.17
N LEU A 77 1.82 -7.88 12.16
CA LEU A 77 2.14 -7.66 13.58
C LEU A 77 3.38 -8.44 14.02
N LEU A 78 4.04 -7.93 15.05
CA LEU A 78 5.11 -8.65 15.75
C LEU A 78 4.51 -9.81 16.56
N SER A 79 5.20 -10.96 16.57
CA SER A 79 4.76 -12.18 17.28
C SER A 79 4.33 -11.90 18.72
N ARG A 80 5.17 -11.19 19.48
CA ARG A 80 4.85 -10.80 20.87
C ARG A 80 3.50 -10.10 21.05
N ILE A 81 3.02 -9.36 20.04
CA ILE A 81 1.71 -8.71 20.06
C ILE A 81 0.61 -9.74 19.75
N THR A 82 0.78 -10.58 18.73
CA THR A 82 -0.19 -11.64 18.40
C THR A 82 -0.32 -12.68 19.52
N ASP A 83 0.78 -12.99 20.20
CA ASP A 83 0.83 -13.92 21.33
C ASP A 83 0.07 -13.34 22.53
N GLN A 84 0.30 -12.06 22.85
CA GLN A 84 -0.43 -11.36 23.92
C GLN A 84 -1.94 -11.27 23.62
N LEU A 85 -2.33 -11.05 22.36
CA LEU A 85 -3.73 -11.04 21.92
C LEU A 85 -4.40 -12.42 22.00
N ALA A 86 -3.63 -13.49 21.75
CA ALA A 86 -4.10 -14.85 21.94
C ALA A 86 -4.34 -15.15 23.43
N LEU A 87 -3.45 -14.67 24.31
CA LEU A 87 -3.58 -14.81 25.77
C LEU A 87 -4.77 -14.04 26.34
N THR A 88 -5.14 -12.88 25.80
CA THR A 88 -6.33 -12.12 26.23
C THR A 88 -7.63 -12.58 25.56
N GLY A 89 -7.57 -13.52 24.61
CA GLY A 89 -8.73 -13.95 23.81
C GLY A 89 -9.28 -12.87 22.86
N GLN A 90 -8.55 -11.77 22.66
CA GLN A 90 -9.06 -10.59 21.97
C GLN A 90 -8.96 -10.74 20.44
N GLN A 91 -10.05 -11.22 19.84
CA GLN A 91 -10.15 -11.36 18.39
C GLN A 91 -10.40 -10.02 17.69
N LEU A 92 -9.38 -9.52 17.01
CA LEU A 92 -9.42 -8.25 16.29
C LEU A 92 -10.02 -8.46 14.89
N LYS A 93 -11.35 -8.49 14.81
CA LYS A 93 -12.11 -8.93 13.62
C LYS A 93 -12.15 -7.91 12.49
N THR A 94 -12.05 -6.62 12.80
CA THR A 94 -12.07 -5.54 11.82
C THR A 94 -10.88 -4.61 11.98
N LEU A 95 -10.51 -3.92 10.89
CA LEU A 95 -9.45 -2.92 10.92
C LEU A 95 -9.77 -1.71 11.82
N GLN A 96 -11.05 -1.36 12.01
CA GLN A 96 -11.42 -0.29 12.94
C GLN A 96 -11.11 -0.63 14.40
N GLN A 97 -11.24 -1.91 14.79
CA GLN A 97 -10.85 -2.41 16.12
C GLN A 97 -9.31 -2.43 16.34
N LEU A 98 -8.53 -2.05 15.34
CA LEU A 98 -7.07 -2.10 15.33
C LEU A 98 -6.40 -0.71 15.36
N ILE A 99 -7.21 0.35 15.26
CA ILE A 99 -6.75 1.75 15.06
C ILE A 99 -7.27 2.68 16.17
N HIS A 100 -8.06 2.17 17.13
CA HIS A 100 -8.54 2.87 18.32
C HIS A 100 -7.95 2.27 19.59
#